data_AF-A0A7R9DSQ2-F1
#
_entry.id   AF-A0A7R9DSQ2-F1
#
_cell.length_a   1.000
_cell.length_b   1.000
_cell.length_c   1.000
_cell.angle_alpha   90.00
_cell.angle_beta   90.00
_cell.angle_gamma   90.00
#
_symmetry.space_group_name_H-M   'P 1'
#
loop_
_entity.id
_entity.type
_entity.pdbx_description
1 polymer ?
#
loop_
_entity_poly.entity_id
_entity_poly.type
_entity_poly.pdbx_seq_one_letter_code
_entity_poly.pdbx_strand_id
1 'polypeptide(L)'
;MAIEKVFIYNNTSIIQDEVLAHRLGLIPLKADPRRFEYRQKVSDALSPEDDEDGTEQDTLEFELKVKCTWNTNAHKDTTNPDDLYRNNN
;
A
#
# COMPACT_ATOMS: atom_id res chain seq x y z
N MET A 1 -5.67 6.98 12.01
CA MET A 1 -5.38 5.73 11.29
C MET A 1 -4.20 5.95 10.37
N ALA A 2 -3.27 5.02 10.32
CA ALA A 2 -2.09 5.02 9.45
C ALA A 2 -1.74 3.58 9.06
N ILE A 3 -0.94 3.40 8.02
CA ILE A 3 -0.50 2.07 7.57
C ILE A 3 0.67 1.60 8.46
N GLU A 4 0.55 0.41 9.04
CA GLU A 4 1.58 -0.20 9.90
C GLU A 4 2.22 -1.45 9.26
N LYS A 5 1.39 -2.34 8.71
CA LYS A 5 1.83 -3.57 8.03
C LYS A 5 1.65 -3.41 6.53
N VAL A 6 2.66 -3.85 5.76
CA VAL A 6 2.64 -3.83 4.29
C VAL A 6 3.09 -5.20 3.79
N PHE A 7 2.18 -5.92 3.15
CA PHE A 7 2.48 -7.19 2.50
C PHE A 7 2.84 -6.93 1.04
N ILE A 8 4.08 -7.24 0.67
CA ILE A 8 4.61 -6.96 -0.66
C ILE A 8 4.60 -8.23 -1.49
N TYR A 9 3.90 -8.18 -2.62
CA TYR A 9 3.89 -9.25 -3.61
C TYR A 9 4.54 -8.76 -4.90
N ASN A 10 5.76 -9.21 -5.16
CA ASN A 10 6.49 -8.97 -6.42
C ASN A 10 6.71 -7.47 -6.76
N ASN A 11 7.33 -6.72 -5.84
CA ASN A 11 7.83 -5.39 -6.17
C ASN A 11 9.01 -5.50 -7.15
N THR A 12 8.80 -5.05 -8.39
CA THR A 12 9.81 -5.00 -9.45
C THR A 12 10.17 -3.55 -9.83
N SER A 13 9.71 -2.59 -9.02
CA SER A 13 10.09 -1.19 -9.19
C SER A 13 11.54 -0.95 -8.75
N ILE A 14 12.04 0.25 -8.99
CA ILE A 14 13.39 0.66 -8.58
C ILE A 14 13.43 0.97 -7.07
N ILE A 15 12.29 1.29 -6.46
CA ILE A 15 12.21 1.66 -5.04
C ILE A 15 12.29 0.39 -4.20
N GLN A 16 13.19 0.40 -3.22
CA GLN A 16 13.36 -0.70 -2.28
C GLN A 16 12.12 -0.86 -1.39
N ASP A 17 11.84 -2.10 -1.02
CA ASP A 17 10.65 -2.50 -0.26
C ASP A 17 10.49 -1.72 1.05
N GLU A 18 11.58 -1.56 1.81
CA GLU A 18 11.59 -0.83 3.08
C GLU A 18 11.27 0.66 2.90
N VAL A 19 11.78 1.27 1.82
CA VAL A 19 11.55 2.69 1.51
C VAL A 19 10.12 2.88 1.04
N LEU A 20 9.59 1.96 0.22
CA LEU A 20 8.21 2.00 -0.25
C LEU A 20 7.23 1.86 0.93
N ALA A 21 7.41 0.87 1.79
CA ALA A 21 6.57 0.67 2.96
C ALA A 21 6.60 1.86 3.92
N HIS A 22 7.78 2.42 4.17
CA HIS A 22 7.92 3.63 4.99
C HIS A 22 7.15 4.82 4.39
N ARG A 23 7.23 5.03 3.07
CA ARG A 23 6.47 6.09 2.39
C ARG A 23 4.97 5.86 2.48
N LEU A 24 4.50 4.61 2.35
CA LEU A 24 3.08 4.27 2.52
C LEU A 24 2.58 4.58 3.94
N GLY A 25 3.40 4.32 4.96
CA GLY A 25 3.09 4.68 6.35
C GLY A 25 2.87 6.18 6.60
N LEU A 26 3.48 7.04 5.79
CA LEU A 26 3.34 8.50 5.89
C LEU A 26 2.11 9.07 5.16
N ILE A 27 1.35 8.25 4.44
CA ILE A 27 0.15 8.70 3.73
C ILE A 27 -0.98 8.92 4.75
N PRO A 28 -1.56 10.14 4.82
CA PRO A 28 -2.68 10.39 5.73
C PRO A 28 -3.94 9.68 5.23
N LEU A 29 -4.49 8.80 6.07
CA LEU A 29 -5.74 8.10 5.78
C LEU A 29 -6.94 8.87 6.32
N LYS A 30 -7.96 9.07 5.47
CA LYS A 30 -9.22 9.71 5.85
C LYS A 30 -10.17 8.69 6.52
N ALA A 31 -9.81 8.26 7.72
CA ALA A 31 -10.63 7.39 8.57
C ALA A 31 -10.76 7.99 9.98
N ASP A 32 -11.98 8.04 10.51
CA ASP A 32 -12.23 8.57 11.86
C ASP A 32 -11.74 7.57 12.92
N PRO A 33 -10.66 7.87 13.66
CA PRO A 33 -10.04 6.92 14.58
C PRO A 33 -10.97 6.55 15.76
N ARG A 34 -12.02 7.32 16.02
CA ARG A 34 -12.94 7.06 17.15
C ARG A 34 -13.91 5.91 16.88
N ARG A 35 -13.96 5.42 15.64
CA ARG A 35 -14.81 4.29 15.22
C ARG A 35 -14.10 2.95 15.28
N PHE A 36 -12.81 2.95 15.61
CA PHE A 36 -11.97 1.75 15.62
C PHE A 36 -11.45 1.50 17.02
N GLU A 37 -11.28 0.23 17.35
CA GLU A 37 -10.64 -0.21 18.58
C GLU A 37 -9.13 -0.37 18.37
N TYR A 38 -8.36 -0.31 19.45
CA TYR A 38 -6.93 -0.61 19.36
C TYR A 38 -6.74 -2.12 19.19
N ARG A 39 -5.87 -2.49 18.25
CA ARG A 39 -5.46 -3.90 18.09
C ARG A 39 -4.77 -4.39 19.37
N GLN A 40 -5.27 -5.48 19.94
CA GLN A 40 -4.63 -6.15 21.07
C GLN A 40 -3.34 -6.83 20.59
N LYS A 41 -2.26 -6.73 21.36
CA LYS A 41 -0.97 -7.36 21.02
C LYS A 41 -0.93 -8.80 21.54
N VAL A 42 -0.20 -9.68 20.85
CA VAL A 42 0.02 -11.12 21.16
C VAL A 42 0.25 -11.45 22.64
N SER A 43 0.78 -10.53 23.46
CA SER A 43 1.01 -10.81 24.88
C SER A 43 -0.26 -11.17 25.65
N ASP A 44 -1.43 -10.75 25.18
CA ASP A 44 -2.73 -11.02 25.80
C ASP A 44 -3.63 -11.94 24.96
N ALA A 45 -3.19 -12.34 23.76
CA ALA A 45 -3.96 -13.17 22.82
C ALA A 45 -3.64 -14.66 23.02
N LEU A 46 -4.67 -15.51 23.06
CA LEU A 46 -4.57 -16.95 23.31
C LEU A 46 -3.90 -17.74 22.18
N SER A 47 -3.73 -17.14 21.00
CA SER A 47 -3.16 -17.78 19.81
C SER A 47 -2.20 -16.82 19.09
N PRO A 48 -0.98 -17.26 18.72
CA PRO A 48 0.00 -16.47 17.96
C PRO A 48 -0.44 -16.10 16.52
N GLU A 49 -1.57 -16.64 16.08
CA GLU A 49 -2.04 -16.64 14.68
C GLU A 49 -3.03 -15.49 14.42
N ASP A 50 -3.62 -14.92 15.48
CA ASP A 50 -4.59 -13.80 15.41
C ASP A 50 -3.91 -12.43 15.17
N ASP A 51 -2.58 -12.38 15.13
CA ASP A 51 -1.83 -11.12 15.04
C ASP A 51 -1.63 -10.66 13.59
N GLU A 52 -1.82 -11.56 12.62
CA GLU A 52 -1.65 -11.28 11.19
C GLU A 52 -2.97 -10.84 10.54
N ASP A 53 -4.10 -11.42 10.95
CA ASP A 53 -5.42 -11.13 10.41
C ASP A 53 -6.16 -10.09 11.26
N GLY A 54 -6.45 -8.92 10.69
CA GLY A 54 -7.26 -7.90 11.36
C GLY A 54 -8.74 -8.17 11.33
N THR A 55 -9.45 -7.66 12.34
CA THR A 55 -10.92 -7.70 12.36
C THR A 55 -11.50 -6.42 11.78
N GLU A 56 -12.79 -6.46 11.41
CA GLU A 56 -13.51 -5.29 10.87
C GLU A 56 -13.54 -4.08 11.82
N GLN A 57 -13.31 -4.30 13.12
CA GLN A 57 -13.41 -3.26 14.15
C GLN A 57 -12.06 -2.62 14.50
N ASP A 58 -10.94 -3.26 14.15
CA ASP A 58 -9.59 -2.80 14.52
C ASP A 58 -8.70 -2.44 13.32
N THR A 59 -8.99 -2.96 12.12
CA THR A 59 -8.08 -2.88 10.97
C THR A 59 -8.78 -2.43 9.70
N LEU A 60 -8.05 -1.71 8.85
CA LEU A 60 -8.45 -1.37 7.48
C LEU A 60 -7.42 -1.96 6.52
N GLU A 61 -7.90 -2.62 5.46
CA GLU A 61 -7.06 -3.21 4.43
C GLU A 61 -7.18 -2.42 3.12
N PHE A 62 -6.03 -2.22 2.46
CA PHE A 62 -5.95 -1.54 1.17
C PHE A 62 -5.07 -2.34 0.22
N GLU A 63 -5.48 -2.49 -1.04
CA GLU A 63 -4.70 -3.13 -2.09
C GLU A 63 -4.12 -2.07 -3.05
N LEU A 64 -2.81 -2.13 -3.30
CA LEU A 64 -2.14 -1.35 -4.34
C LEU A 64 -1.61 -2.28 -5.43
N LYS A 65 -2.21 -2.20 -6.63
CA LYS A 65 -1.84 -3.04 -7.77
C LYS A 65 -1.65 -2.19 -9.03
N VAL A 66 -0.38 -1.92 -9.34
CA VAL A 66 0.00 -1.06 -10.48
C VAL A 66 0.99 -1.79 -11.39
N LYS A 67 0.78 -1.67 -12.70
CA LYS A 67 1.73 -2.12 -13.73
C LYS A 67 1.97 -1.00 -14.73
N CYS A 68 3.24 -0.61 -14.90
CA CYS A 68 3.65 0.34 -15.92
C CYS A 68 3.65 -0.33 -17.30
N THR A 69 3.12 0.35 -18.31
CA THR A 69 3.04 -0.15 -19.70
C THR A 69 3.30 0.96 -20.70
N TRP A 70 3.74 0.59 -21.91
CA TRP A 70 3.88 1.54 -23.02
C TRP A 70 2.51 2.01 -23.54
N ASN A 71 2.40 3.31 -23.83
CA ASN A 71 1.21 3.88 -24.43
C ASN A 71 1.26 3.74 -25.96
N THR A 72 0.46 2.84 -26.52
CA THR A 72 0.41 2.60 -27.98
C THR A 72 -0.14 3.78 -28.78
N ASN A 73 -0.80 4.73 -28.12
CA ASN A 73 -1.42 5.90 -28.73
C ASN A 73 -0.53 7.16 -28.63
N ALA A 74 0.70 7.03 -28.12
CA ALA A 74 1.61 8.16 -28.00
C ALA A 74 1.93 8.75 -29.37
N HIS A 75 1.99 10.08 -29.45
CA HIS A 75 2.40 10.77 -30.67
C HIS A 75 3.87 10.45 -30.97
N LYS A 76 4.22 10.23 -32.25
CA LYS A 76 5.57 9.75 -32.64
C LYS A 76 6.71 10.68 -32.22
N ASP A 77 6.42 11.97 -32.08
CA ASP A 77 7.40 12.99 -31.71
C ASP A 77 7.39 13.33 -30.21
N THR A 78 6.55 12.68 -29.39
CA THR A 78 6.53 12.99 -27.96
C THR A 78 7.72 12.34 -27.25
N THR A 79 8.40 13.13 -26.44
CA THR A 79 9.49 12.69 -25.55
C THR A 79 9.06 12.72 -24.08
N ASN A 80 7.85 13.18 -23.78
CA ASN A 80 7.38 13.28 -22.41
C ASN A 80 7.02 11.87 -21.88
N PRO A 81 7.61 11.42 -20.76
CA PRO A 81 7.27 10.13 -20.15
C PRO A 81 5.78 9.95 -19.86
N ASP A 82 5.06 11.04 -19.56
CA ASP A 82 3.62 10.99 -19.26
C ASP A 82 2.76 10.67 -20.49
N ASP A 83 3.25 10.99 -21.69
CA ASP A 83 2.60 10.62 -22.94
C ASP A 83 3.01 9.20 -23.40
N LEU A 84 4.26 8.82 -23.13
CA LEU A 84 4.88 7.57 -23.58
C LEU A 84 4.46 6.35 -22.74
N TYR A 85 4.23 6.54 -21.45
CA TYR A 85 3.98 5.46 -20.51
C TYR A 85 2.64 5.64 -19.79
N ARG A 86 1.99 4.53 -19.45
CA ARG A 86 0.81 4.52 -18.57
C ARG A 86 1.20 3.98 -17.20
N ASN A 87 0.72 4.65 -16.15
CA ASN A 87 0.99 4.31 -14.75
C ASN A 87 2.50 4.30 -14.44
N ASN A 88 3.19 5.36 -14.85
CA ASN A 88 4.63 5.53 -14.67
C ASN A 88 5.03 6.12 -13.31
N ASN A 89 4.05 6.60 -12.53
CA ASN A 89 4.20 7.35 -11.28
C ASN A 89 3.40 6.69 -10.15
#